data_AF-A0AAU7QYF9-F1
#
_entry.id   AF-A0AAU7QYF9-F1
#
_cell.length_a   1.000
_cell.length_b   1.000
_cell.length_c   1.000
_cell.angle_alpha   90.00
_cell.angle_beta   90.00
_cell.angle_gamma   90.00
#
_symmetry.space_group_name_H-M   'P 1'
#
loop_
_entity.id
_entity.type
_entity.pdbx_description
1 polymer ?
#
loop_
_entity_poly.entity_id
_entity_poly.type
_entity_poly.pdbx_seq_one_letter_code
_entity_poly.pdbx_strand_id
1 'polypeptide(L)'
;MLFALAWGLAARSPHTIVYLPLRRATRPHHHSWGPPLDLVLLHHRLAFPPSRWKQVRSRLGTGRPHTVVLPGQAWPARSTDDHRRARHREFRDHLRWDIAADTLVLTGSREAFELEADQVRALAEECPAHRARNPGTHCCAEIGMGRTRRRHPDRRRPYAELHAEYSR
;
A
#
# COMPACT_ATOMS: atom_id res chain seq x y z
N MET A 1 -2.20 -10.92 -6.41
CA MET A 1 -1.27 -11.75 -5.58
C MET A 1 0.02 -11.02 -5.17
N LEU A 2 0.86 -10.49 -6.07
CA LEU A 2 2.15 -9.87 -5.69
C LEU A 2 2.01 -8.67 -4.74
N PHE A 3 0.99 -7.83 -4.95
CA PHE A 3 0.73 -6.66 -4.11
C PHE A 3 0.48 -7.02 -2.64
N ALA A 4 -0.35 -8.04 -2.38
CA ALA A 4 -0.55 -8.54 -1.02
C ALA A 4 0.76 -9.07 -0.42
N LEU A 5 1.49 -9.96 -1.11
CA LEU A 5 2.77 -10.47 -0.58
C LEU A 5 3.77 -9.35 -0.23
N ALA A 6 3.88 -8.33 -1.09
CA ALA A 6 4.70 -7.14 -0.84
C ALA A 6 4.26 -6.37 0.42
N TRP A 7 2.95 -6.23 0.62
CA TRP A 7 2.36 -5.60 1.80
C TRP A 7 2.65 -6.37 3.08
N GLY A 8 2.41 -7.68 3.07
CA GLY A 8 2.70 -8.57 4.20
C GLY A 8 4.18 -8.58 4.57
N LEU A 9 5.06 -8.51 3.57
CA LEU A 9 6.51 -8.40 3.77
C LEU A 9 6.89 -7.07 4.43
N ALA A 10 6.38 -5.94 3.92
CA ALA A 10 6.65 -4.63 4.50
C ALA A 10 6.18 -4.50 5.96
N ALA A 11 5.06 -5.15 6.30
CA ALA A 11 4.55 -5.19 7.68
C ALA A 11 5.50 -5.92 8.65
N ARG A 12 6.27 -6.90 8.17
CA ARG A 12 7.00 -7.88 9.00
C ARG A 12 8.50 -7.83 8.88
N SER A 13 9.04 -7.09 7.91
CA SER A 13 10.47 -6.91 7.73
C SER A 13 10.86 -5.46 8.02
N PRO A 14 11.23 -5.13 9.27
CA PRO A 14 11.53 -3.77 9.69
C PRO A 14 12.65 -3.07 8.92
N HIS A 15 13.49 -3.83 8.21
CA HIS A 15 14.70 -3.35 7.56
C HIS A 15 14.70 -3.58 6.05
N THR A 16 13.54 -3.88 5.45
CA THR A 16 13.41 -4.09 4.01
C THR A 16 12.71 -2.91 3.34
N ILE A 17 13.22 -2.55 2.16
CA ILE A 17 12.52 -1.67 1.22
C ILE A 17 11.85 -2.57 0.18
N VAL A 18 10.52 -2.50 0.09
CA VAL A 18 9.78 -3.22 -0.95
C VAL A 18 9.40 -2.25 -2.05
N TYR A 19 9.87 -2.49 -3.27
CA TYR A 19 9.63 -1.64 -4.43
C TYR A 19 8.83 -2.38 -5.50
N LEU A 20 7.74 -1.75 -5.95
CA LEU A 20 6.86 -2.24 -7.00
C LEU A 20 6.89 -1.23 -8.18
N PRO A 21 7.49 -1.58 -9.32
CA PRO A 21 7.60 -0.70 -10.49
C PRO A 21 6.29 -0.66 -11.29
N LEU A 22 5.26 -0.03 -10.73
CA LEU A 22 3.89 -0.06 -11.26
C LEU A 22 3.70 0.86 -12.48
N ARG A 23 4.58 1.83 -12.73
CA ARG A 23 4.38 2.80 -13.85
C ARG A 23 4.39 2.17 -15.23
N ARG A 24 4.99 0.99 -15.38
CA ARG A 24 5.04 0.24 -16.65
C ARG A 24 3.86 -0.71 -16.80
N ALA A 25 3.01 -0.85 -15.78
CA ALA A 25 1.82 -1.69 -15.85
C ALA A 25 0.74 -1.06 -16.74
N THR A 26 -0.08 -1.91 -17.35
CA THR A 26 -1.24 -1.50 -18.15
C THR A 26 -2.20 -0.68 -17.29
N ARG A 27 -2.52 0.54 -17.75
CA ARG A 27 -3.44 1.42 -17.02
C ARG A 27 -4.90 1.02 -17.28
N PRO A 28 -5.76 1.08 -16.24
CA PRO A 28 -7.20 1.05 -16.45
C PRO A 28 -7.66 2.25 -17.30
N HIS A 29 -8.67 2.04 -18.15
CA HIS A 29 -9.15 3.05 -19.10
C HIS A 29 -9.94 4.21 -18.45
N HIS A 30 -10.47 4.03 -17.23
CA HIS A 30 -11.54 4.89 -16.69
C HIS A 30 -11.14 5.79 -15.52
N HIS A 31 -9.93 5.70 -15.00
CA HIS A 31 -9.49 6.52 -13.86
C HIS A 31 -8.16 7.21 -14.15
N SER A 32 -8.25 8.42 -14.70
CA SER A 32 -7.13 9.29 -15.06
C SER A 32 -6.83 10.35 -14.00
N TRP A 33 -6.91 10.00 -12.72
CA TRP A 33 -6.49 10.91 -11.66
C TRP A 33 -4.98 10.84 -11.45
N GLY A 34 -4.26 11.72 -12.15
CA GLY A 34 -2.83 11.97 -11.95
C GLY A 34 -1.88 11.05 -12.74
N PRO A 35 -0.56 11.33 -12.66
CA PRO A 35 0.45 10.49 -13.28
C PRO A 35 0.56 9.14 -12.55
N PRO A 36 0.90 8.04 -13.24
CA PRO A 36 1.14 6.78 -12.56
C PRO A 36 2.36 6.93 -11.66
N LEU A 37 2.29 6.32 -10.48
CA LEU A 37 3.39 6.29 -9.53
C LEU A 37 3.87 4.84 -9.37
N ASP A 38 5.17 4.68 -9.16
CA ASP A 38 5.63 3.42 -8.57
C ASP A 38 5.23 3.40 -7.09
N LEU A 39 5.36 2.24 -6.46
CA LEU A 39 5.06 2.09 -5.04
C LEU A 39 6.28 1.57 -4.28
N VAL A 40 6.58 2.22 -3.16
CA VAL A 40 7.56 1.77 -2.17
C VAL A 40 6.85 1.57 -0.84
N LEU A 41 7.04 0.40 -0.23
CA LEU A 41 6.51 0.06 1.09
C LEU A 41 7.67 -0.09 2.07
N LEU A 42 7.58 0.59 3.21
CA LEU A 42 8.62 0.68 4.23
C LEU A 42 8.04 0.46 5.61
N HIS A 43 8.76 -0.29 6.44
CA HIS A 43 8.52 -0.27 7.86
C HIS A 43 9.19 0.96 8.49
N HIS A 44 8.50 1.66 9.39
CA HIS A 44 8.98 2.92 9.97
C HIS A 44 10.31 2.78 10.74
N ARG A 45 10.60 1.60 11.30
CA ARG A 45 11.87 1.30 11.98
C ARG A 45 13.11 1.48 11.10
N LEU A 46 12.98 1.34 9.78
CA LEU A 46 14.09 1.60 8.87
C LEU A 46 14.50 3.09 8.88
N ALA A 47 13.62 3.98 9.34
CA ALA A 47 13.82 5.43 9.37
C ALA A 47 14.32 6.00 8.01
N PHE A 48 13.93 5.36 6.91
CA PHE A 48 14.38 5.72 5.58
C PHE A 48 13.72 7.02 5.12
N PRO A 49 14.50 8.07 4.77
CA PRO A 49 13.93 9.31 4.28
C PRO A 49 13.48 9.15 2.82
N PRO A 50 12.19 9.42 2.49
CA PRO A 50 11.67 9.30 1.13
C PRO A 50 12.48 10.08 0.08
N SER A 51 13.07 11.22 0.46
CA SER A 51 13.91 12.05 -0.43
C SER A 51 15.14 11.33 -0.98
N ARG A 52 15.67 10.30 -0.29
CA ARG A 52 16.80 9.49 -0.77
C ARG A 52 16.38 8.41 -1.77
N TRP A 53 15.08 8.23 -2.01
CA TRP A 53 14.58 7.19 -2.89
C TRP A 53 15.16 7.28 -4.31
N LYS A 54 15.29 8.49 -4.87
CA LYS A 54 15.88 8.70 -6.21
C LYS A 54 17.28 8.08 -6.33
N GLN A 55 18.11 8.27 -5.30
CA GLN A 55 19.49 7.76 -5.25
C GLN A 55 19.54 6.24 -5.09
N VAL A 56 18.65 5.67 -4.28
CA VAL A 56 18.53 4.20 -4.14
C VAL A 56 18.07 3.60 -5.46
N ARG A 57 17.00 4.14 -6.05
CA ARG A 57 16.44 3.67 -7.32
C ARG A 57 17.45 3.72 -8.46
N SER A 58 18.26 4.76 -8.56
CA SER A 58 19.28 4.89 -9.62
C SER A 58 20.40 3.85 -9.52
N ARG A 59 20.52 3.16 -8.38
CA ARG A 59 21.53 2.12 -8.14
C ARG A 59 20.96 0.70 -8.22
N LEU A 60 19.67 0.54 -8.50
CA LEU A 60 19.07 -0.78 -8.66
C LEU A 60 19.61 -1.42 -9.94
N GLY A 61 20.18 -2.62 -9.80
CA GLY A 61 20.57 -3.47 -10.93
C GLY A 61 19.47 -4.47 -11.29
N THR A 62 19.85 -5.52 -12.02
CA THR A 62 18.98 -6.65 -12.40
C THR A 62 18.42 -7.42 -11.22
N GLY A 63 19.00 -7.26 -10.03
CA GLY A 63 18.63 -7.99 -8.82
C GLY A 63 18.99 -9.46 -8.91
N ARG A 64 18.60 -10.22 -7.88
CA ARG A 64 18.67 -11.68 -7.86
C ARG A 64 17.31 -12.22 -7.44
N PRO A 65 16.77 -13.25 -8.10
CA PRO A 65 15.57 -13.93 -7.63
C PRO A 65 15.74 -14.36 -6.18
N HIS A 66 14.73 -14.09 -5.35
CA HIS A 66 14.73 -14.46 -3.95
C HIS A 66 13.33 -14.87 -3.52
N THR A 67 13.24 -15.93 -2.72
CA THR A 67 11.97 -16.44 -2.18
C THR A 67 11.86 -16.03 -0.74
N VAL A 68 10.73 -15.42 -0.39
CA VAL A 68 10.39 -15.09 1.00
C VAL A 68 9.18 -15.93 1.41
N VAL A 69 9.30 -16.59 2.56
CA VAL A 69 8.18 -17.33 3.16
C VAL A 69 7.55 -16.45 4.23
N LEU A 70 6.30 -16.06 4.00
CA LEU A 70 5.48 -15.42 5.02
C LEU A 70 4.73 -16.51 5.79
N PRO A 71 4.69 -16.44 7.14
CA PRO A 71 3.94 -17.43 7.92
C PRO A 71 2.44 -17.36 7.62
N GLY A 72 1.68 -18.43 7.82
CA GLY A 72 0.22 -18.45 7.51
C GLY A 72 -0.57 -17.38 8.26
N GLN A 73 -0.15 -17.05 9.48
CA GLN A 73 -0.62 -15.93 10.31
C GLN A 73 -0.07 -14.56 9.88
N ALA A 74 0.47 -14.44 8.65
CA ALA A 74 0.93 -13.17 8.11
C ALA A 74 -0.22 -12.21 7.75
N TRP A 75 -1.45 -12.68 7.86
CA TRP A 75 -2.65 -11.95 7.48
C TRP A 75 -3.71 -12.09 8.58
N PRO A 76 -3.48 -11.55 9.78
CA PRO A 76 -4.50 -11.58 10.81
C PRO A 76 -5.72 -10.80 10.34
N ALA A 77 -6.90 -11.42 10.39
CA ALA A 77 -8.14 -10.69 10.18
C ALA A 77 -8.29 -9.65 11.30
N ARG A 78 -8.64 -8.42 10.96
CA ARG A 78 -8.87 -7.36 11.94
C ARG A 78 -10.35 -7.31 12.29
N SER A 79 -10.64 -7.09 13.57
CA SER A 79 -12.02 -7.00 14.03
C SER A 79 -12.62 -5.64 13.65
N THR A 80 -13.95 -5.56 13.61
CA THR A 80 -14.67 -4.28 13.48
C THR A 80 -14.29 -3.29 14.58
N ASP A 81 -13.96 -3.80 15.77
CA ASP A 81 -13.51 -3.02 16.91
C ASP A 81 -12.10 -2.41 16.71
N ASP A 82 -11.19 -3.14 16.06
CA ASP A 82 -9.88 -2.60 15.66
C ASP A 82 -10.02 -1.42 14.71
N HIS A 83 -10.90 -1.54 13.70
CA HIS A 83 -11.19 -0.45 12.77
C HIS A 83 -11.89 0.73 13.47
N ARG A 84 -12.78 0.47 14.43
CA ARG A 84 -13.42 1.52 15.24
C ARG A 84 -12.39 2.28 16.06
N ARG A 85 -11.44 1.56 16.69
CA ARG A 85 -10.32 2.16 17.43
C ARG A 85 -9.43 3.01 16.53
N ALA A 86 -9.14 2.57 15.31
CA ALA A 86 -8.33 3.34 14.36
C ALA A 86 -8.95 4.68 13.95
N ARG A 87 -10.29 4.80 14.02
CA ARG A 87 -11.01 6.07 13.78
C ARG A 87 -10.96 7.03 14.98
N HIS A 88 -10.51 6.56 16.14
CA HIS A 88 -10.46 7.37 17.35
C HIS A 88 -9.41 8.49 17.23
N ARG A 89 -9.71 9.66 17.83
CA ARG A 89 -8.86 10.86 17.69
C ARG A 89 -7.46 10.71 18.28
N GLU A 90 -7.27 9.77 19.19
CA GLU A 90 -5.99 9.49 19.86
C GLU A 90 -5.18 8.42 19.15
N PHE A 91 -5.77 7.69 18.20
CA PHE A 91 -5.01 6.75 17.40
C PHE A 91 -4.02 7.51 16.51
N ARG A 92 -2.80 6.97 16.43
CA ARG A 92 -1.66 7.61 15.75
C ARG A 92 -0.94 6.67 14.80
N ASP A 93 -1.19 5.36 14.91
CA ASP A 93 -0.45 4.36 14.16
C ASP A 93 -1.10 4.10 12.79
N HIS A 94 -1.08 5.14 11.97
CA HIS A 94 -1.53 5.10 10.59
C HIS A 94 -0.35 4.98 9.63
N LEU A 95 -0.63 4.47 8.44
CA LEU A 95 0.28 4.62 7.31
C LEU A 95 0.53 6.11 7.04
N ARG A 96 1.78 6.41 6.71
CA ARG A 96 2.22 7.73 6.26
C ARG A 96 2.66 7.60 4.82
N TRP A 97 2.36 8.60 4.02
CA TRP A 97 2.78 8.63 2.62
C TRP A 97 3.64 9.85 2.30
N ASP A 98 4.47 9.72 1.28
CA ASP A 98 5.19 10.82 0.64
C ASP A 98 5.33 10.50 -0.86
N ILE A 99 5.64 11.51 -1.69
CA ILE A 99 5.92 11.31 -3.11
C ILE A 99 7.35 11.76 -3.38
N ALA A 100 8.19 10.83 -3.83
CA ALA A 100 9.57 11.13 -4.19
C ALA A 100 9.91 10.50 -5.55
N ALA A 101 10.36 11.33 -6.49
CA ALA A 101 10.78 10.89 -7.83
C ALA A 101 9.75 9.99 -8.54
N ASP A 102 8.48 10.41 -8.58
CA ASP A 102 7.36 9.69 -9.20
C ASP A 102 7.08 8.32 -8.54
N THR A 103 7.30 8.23 -7.24
CA THR A 103 7.04 7.03 -6.45
C THR A 103 6.29 7.42 -5.18
N LEU A 104 5.17 6.75 -4.94
CA LEU A 104 4.46 6.80 -3.68
C LEU A 104 5.23 5.98 -2.65
N VAL A 105 5.67 6.61 -1.58
CA VAL A 105 6.40 5.98 -0.48
C VAL A 105 5.47 5.84 0.70
N LEU A 106 5.03 4.61 1.01
CA LEU A 106 4.24 4.29 2.19
C LEU A 106 5.13 3.79 3.32
N THR A 107 4.97 4.40 4.48
CA THR A 107 5.71 4.07 5.70
C THR A 107 4.72 3.76 6.81
N GLY A 108 4.85 2.59 7.42
CA GLY A 108 3.94 2.12 8.47
C GLY A 108 4.63 1.31 9.55
N SER A 109 3.97 1.12 10.68
CA SER A 109 4.27 0.00 11.58
C SER A 109 3.63 -1.28 11.05
N ARG A 110 4.01 -2.41 11.66
CA ARG A 110 3.27 -3.66 11.49
C ARG A 110 1.76 -3.49 11.73
N GLU A 111 1.37 -2.80 12.80
CA GLU A 111 -0.04 -2.58 13.13
C GLU A 111 -0.74 -1.74 12.06
N ALA A 112 -0.10 -0.67 11.58
CA ALA A 112 -0.65 0.17 10.52
C ALA A 112 -0.85 -0.60 9.20
N PHE A 113 0.11 -1.44 8.80
CA PHE A 113 -0.04 -2.28 7.62
C PHE A 113 -1.10 -3.37 7.80
N GLU A 114 -1.14 -4.02 8.96
CA GLU A 114 -2.12 -5.08 9.24
C GLU A 114 -3.55 -4.54 9.35
N LEU A 115 -3.72 -3.30 9.81
CA LEU A 115 -5.03 -2.64 9.89
C LEU A 115 -5.70 -2.53 8.50
N GLU A 116 -4.89 -2.27 7.46
CA GLU A 116 -5.39 -2.09 6.09
C GLU A 116 -5.26 -3.37 5.25
N ALA A 117 -4.77 -4.47 5.85
CA ALA A 117 -4.47 -5.70 5.14
C ALA A 117 -5.71 -6.40 4.56
N ASP A 118 -6.87 -6.24 5.20
CA ASP A 118 -8.14 -6.79 4.70
C ASP A 118 -8.50 -6.21 3.33
N GLN A 119 -8.29 -4.92 3.11
CA GLN A 119 -8.61 -4.26 1.84
C GLN A 119 -7.63 -4.67 0.73
N VAL A 120 -6.36 -4.82 1.11
CA VAL A 120 -5.32 -5.32 0.21
C VAL A 120 -5.58 -6.77 -0.19
N ARG A 121 -6.03 -7.61 0.75
CA ARG A 121 -6.36 -9.01 0.48
C ARG A 121 -7.59 -9.14 -0.40
N ALA A 122 -8.67 -8.41 -0.10
CA ALA A 122 -9.87 -8.38 -0.93
C ALA A 122 -9.53 -8.00 -2.38
N LEU A 123 -8.70 -6.95 -2.57
CA LEU A 123 -8.20 -6.56 -3.89
C LEU A 123 -7.35 -7.65 -4.57
N ALA A 124 -6.52 -8.37 -3.81
CA ALA A 124 -5.58 -9.33 -4.39
C ALA A 124 -6.16 -10.71 -4.66
N GLU A 125 -7.18 -11.13 -3.91
CA GLU A 125 -7.78 -12.48 -3.93
C GLU A 125 -9.20 -12.48 -4.51
N GLU A 126 -10.06 -11.55 -4.08
CA GLU A 126 -11.46 -11.53 -4.47
C GLU A 126 -11.67 -10.87 -5.84
N CYS A 127 -10.94 -9.80 -6.14
CA CYS A 127 -11.09 -9.09 -7.42
C CYS A 127 -10.78 -9.92 -8.66
N PRO A 128 -9.69 -10.73 -8.73
CA PRO A 128 -9.46 -11.61 -9.87
C PRO A 128 -10.62 -12.60 -10.09
N ALA A 129 -11.11 -13.22 -9.02
CA ALA A 129 -12.22 -14.15 -9.08
C ALA A 129 -13.53 -13.47 -9.50
N HIS A 130 -13.80 -12.27 -8.99
CA HIS A 130 -14.98 -11.49 -9.33
C HIS A 130 -14.98 -11.04 -10.79
N ARG A 131 -13.86 -10.50 -11.30
CA ARG A 131 -13.74 -10.09 -12.71
C ARG A 131 -13.75 -11.26 -13.68
N ALA A 132 -13.28 -12.44 -13.26
CA ALA A 132 -13.40 -13.65 -14.07
C ALA A 132 -14.87 -14.04 -14.28
N ARG A 133 -15.75 -13.80 -13.29
CA ARG A 133 -17.19 -14.04 -13.40
C ARG A 133 -17.94 -12.93 -14.12
N ASN A 134 -17.54 -11.67 -13.91
CA ASN A 134 -18.18 -10.48 -14.49
C ASN A 134 -17.13 -9.62 -15.23
N PRO A 135 -16.86 -9.92 -16.51
CA PRO A 135 -15.90 -9.19 -17.32
C PRO A 135 -16.44 -7.80 -17.69
N GLY A 136 -16.23 -6.82 -16.80
CA GLY A 136 -16.73 -5.45 -16.96
C GLY A 136 -16.84 -4.71 -15.64
N THR A 137 -16.90 -5.44 -14.51
CA THR A 137 -16.93 -4.83 -13.19
C THR A 137 -15.58 -4.22 -12.85
N HIS A 138 -15.60 -2.97 -12.38
CA HIS A 138 -14.45 -2.30 -11.78
C HIS A 138 -14.21 -2.88 -10.37
N CYS A 139 -12.94 -3.17 -10.05
CA CYS A 139 -12.58 -3.72 -8.76
C CYS A 139 -11.43 -2.93 -8.15
N CYS A 140 -11.73 -2.22 -7.07
CA CYS A 140 -10.83 -1.33 -6.37
C CYS A 140 -10.91 -1.54 -4.86
N ALA A 141 -9.87 -1.08 -4.17
CA ALA A 141 -9.85 -0.93 -2.73
C ALA A 141 -9.38 0.47 -2.36
N GLU A 142 -10.03 1.05 -1.35
CA GLU A 142 -9.58 2.27 -0.69
C GLU A 142 -8.80 1.89 0.56
N ILE A 143 -7.54 2.32 0.62
CA ILE A 143 -6.59 1.98 1.69
C ILE A 143 -6.29 3.23 2.50
N GLY A 144 -6.50 3.19 3.82
CA GLY A 144 -6.26 4.34 4.69
C GLY A 144 -4.79 4.72 4.81
N MET A 145 -4.43 5.96 4.43
CA MET A 145 -3.07 6.51 4.50
C MET A 145 -2.92 7.70 5.46
N GLY A 146 -3.63 7.65 6.58
CA GLY A 146 -3.51 8.69 7.60
C GLY A 146 -4.81 8.88 8.36
N ARG A 147 -4.94 10.04 8.98
CA ARG A 147 -6.15 10.43 9.69
C ARG A 147 -7.15 10.98 8.68
N THR A 148 -8.27 10.28 8.47
CA THR A 148 -9.43 10.82 7.76
C THR A 148 -10.10 11.92 8.59
N ARG A 149 -9.57 13.14 8.54
CA ARG A 149 -10.19 14.31 9.17
C ARG A 149 -11.33 14.79 8.28
N ARG A 150 -12.54 14.25 8.49
CA ARG A 150 -13.78 14.64 7.77
C ARG A 150 -14.06 16.15 7.72
N ARG A 151 -13.50 16.95 8.65
CA ARG A 151 -13.72 18.41 8.72
C ARG A 151 -12.60 19.27 8.14
N HIS A 152 -11.35 18.80 8.13
CA HIS A 152 -10.19 19.59 7.66
C HIS A 152 -9.11 18.65 7.12
N PRO A 153 -9.01 18.45 5.80
CA PRO A 153 -7.90 17.70 5.22
C PRO A 153 -6.57 18.37 5.63
N ASP A 154 -5.55 17.56 5.90
CA ASP A 154 -4.23 18.08 6.22
C ASP A 154 -3.73 18.87 5.01
N ARG A 155 -3.49 20.19 5.18
CA ARG A 155 -3.08 21.07 4.09
C ARG A 155 -1.80 20.62 3.39
N ARG A 156 -0.91 19.88 4.09
CA ARG A 156 0.32 19.32 3.51
C ARG A 156 0.12 17.93 2.93
N ARG A 157 -0.92 17.20 3.36
CA ARG A 157 -1.22 15.82 2.95
C ARG A 157 -2.73 15.64 2.76
N PRO A 158 -3.30 16.18 1.67
CA PRO A 158 -4.75 16.24 1.49
C PRO A 158 -5.37 14.85 1.25
N TYR A 159 -4.59 13.91 0.73
CA TYR A 159 -5.02 12.53 0.49
C TYR A 159 -4.91 11.70 1.77
N ALA A 160 -6.05 11.16 2.21
CA ALA A 160 -6.12 10.26 3.35
C ALA A 160 -6.34 8.79 2.94
N GLU A 161 -6.56 8.54 1.66
CA GLU A 161 -6.88 7.23 1.11
C GLU A 161 -6.07 6.99 -0.18
N LEU A 162 -5.62 5.75 -0.35
CA LEU A 162 -5.00 5.23 -1.57
C LEU A 162 -6.02 4.38 -2.29
N HIS A 163 -6.41 4.84 -3.47
CA HIS A 163 -7.17 4.05 -4.41
C HIS A 163 -6.24 3.07 -5.11
N ALA A 164 -6.49 1.78 -4.96
CA ALA A 164 -5.79 0.72 -5.67
C ALA A 164 -6.76 -0.06 -6.55
N GLU A 165 -6.50 -0.11 -7.85
CA GLU A 165 -7.35 -0.79 -8.84
C GLU A 165 -6.66 -2.03 -9.40
N TYR A 166 -7.42 -3.10 -9.60
CA TYR A 166 -6.96 -4.30 -10.26
C TYR A 166 -7.07 -4.18 -11.80
N SER A 167 -5.92 -4.03 -12.47
CA SER A 167 -5.78 -4.14 -13.92
C SER A 167 -5.25 -5.52 -14.35
N ARG A 168 -5.56 -5.92 -15.59
CA ARG A 168 -5.19 -7.22 -16.17
C ARG A 168 -3.90 -7.13 -16.96
#